data_AF-A0A7S8IWD2-F1
#
_entry.id   AF-A0A7S8IWD2-F1
#
_cell.length_a   1.000
_cell.length_b   1.000
_cell.length_c   1.000
_cell.angle_alpha   90.00
_cell.angle_beta   90.00
_cell.angle_gamma   90.00
#
_symmetry.space_group_name_H-M   'P 1'
#
loop_
_entity.id
_entity.type
_entity.pdbx_description
1 polymer ?
#
loop_
_entity_poly.entity_id
_entity_poly.type
_entity_poly.pdbx_seq_one_letter_code
_entity_poly.pdbx_strand_id
1 'polypeptide(L)'
;MRRPLPFRKVNRRDGAQYDPSLQRHHLLPCQLLTMRCFTPFFDAVGRERIGFDDFRRNGMLLPAREEAVGRLLLPLHRGPHRDYNAMVADRVGRIERAWARDRVRFGTDNHEAAAMRLALLQKGLRRRLLDCRQPLMLNRKDPLGAGVDFSSLDALAEELWAAA
;
A
#
# COMPACT_ATOMS: atom_id res chain seq x y z
N MET A 1 16.01 -15.91 -3.76
CA MET A 1 15.19 -14.71 -3.46
C MET A 1 16.07 -13.46 -3.48
N ARG A 2 15.60 -12.32 -4.03
CA ARG A 2 16.33 -11.05 -3.96
C ARG A 2 16.29 -10.51 -2.53
N ARG A 3 17.41 -9.96 -2.03
CA ARG A 3 17.43 -9.25 -0.73
C ARG A 3 16.42 -8.09 -0.73
N PRO A 4 15.66 -7.89 0.38
CA PRO A 4 14.71 -6.78 0.48
C PRO A 4 15.44 -5.44 0.31
N LEU A 5 14.82 -4.49 -0.39
CA LEU A 5 15.35 -3.15 -0.55
C LEU A 5 14.82 -2.27 0.58
N PRO A 6 15.61 -1.96 1.62
CA PRO A 6 15.08 -1.18 2.73
C PRO A 6 14.75 0.25 2.30
N PHE A 7 13.65 0.81 2.82
CA PHE A 7 13.21 2.18 2.51
C PHE A 7 14.31 3.23 2.68
N ARG A 8 15.20 3.08 3.67
CA ARG A 8 16.32 4.01 3.92
C ARG A 8 17.37 4.06 2.80
N LYS A 9 17.37 3.08 1.89
CA LYS A 9 18.30 3.04 0.75
C LYS A 9 17.74 3.70 -0.51
N VAL A 10 16.49 4.15 -0.49
CA VAL A 10 15.81 4.77 -1.64
C VAL A 10 15.76 6.29 -1.46
N ASN A 11 16.00 7.03 -2.55
CA ASN A 11 16.04 8.49 -2.61
C ASN A 11 16.91 9.12 -1.49
N ARG A 12 18.14 8.61 -1.34
CA ARG A 12 19.09 9.10 -0.34
C ARG A 12 19.69 10.43 -0.79
N ARG A 13 19.85 11.38 0.13
CA ARG A 13 20.38 12.73 -0.14
C ARG A 13 21.80 12.74 -0.73
N ASP A 14 22.61 11.74 -0.38
CA ASP A 14 23.98 11.55 -0.84
C ASP A 14 24.09 10.73 -2.14
N GLY A 15 22.96 10.33 -2.73
CA GLY A 15 22.93 9.52 -3.94
C GLY A 15 22.83 10.34 -5.21
N ALA A 16 23.44 9.85 -6.30
CA ALA A 16 23.37 10.49 -7.62
C ALA A 16 21.95 10.61 -8.20
N GLN A 17 21.02 9.75 -7.76
CA GLN A 17 19.60 9.76 -8.17
C GLN A 17 18.70 10.45 -7.13
N TYR A 18 19.27 11.25 -6.23
CA TYR A 18 18.48 11.99 -5.26
C TYR A 18 17.59 13.01 -5.94
N ASP A 19 16.31 13.00 -5.59
CA ASP A 19 15.37 14.04 -5.95
C ASP A 19 14.69 14.59 -4.68
N PRO A 20 14.96 15.86 -4.27
CA PRO A 20 14.35 16.47 -3.10
C PRO A 20 12.85 16.72 -3.25
N SER A 21 12.32 16.65 -4.47
CA SER A 21 10.90 16.78 -4.76
C SER A 21 10.12 15.47 -4.57
N LEU A 22 10.79 14.35 -4.26
CA LEU A 22 10.16 13.03 -4.07
C LEU A 22 10.25 12.54 -2.62
N GLN A 23 9.22 11.85 -2.16
CA GLN A 23 9.16 11.20 -0.86
C GLN A 23 8.79 9.73 -0.99
N ARG A 24 9.33 8.91 -0.08
CA ARG A 24 8.99 7.50 0.05
C ARG A 24 7.60 7.37 0.69
N HIS A 25 6.71 6.66 0.03
CA HIS A 25 5.36 6.35 0.49
C HIS A 25 5.25 4.84 0.73
N HIS A 26 4.54 4.43 1.79
CA HIS A 26 4.23 3.03 2.06
C HIS A 26 2.81 2.72 1.57
N LEU A 27 2.66 1.63 0.79
CA LEU A 27 1.38 1.17 0.25
C LEU A 27 0.51 0.58 1.37
N LEU A 28 1.04 -0.39 2.12
CA LEU A 28 0.48 -0.76 3.41
C LEU A 28 1.10 0.16 4.47
N PRO A 29 0.32 1.03 5.12
CA PRO A 29 0.85 1.97 6.09
C PRO A 29 1.39 1.22 7.30
N CYS A 30 2.56 1.61 7.80
CA CYS A 30 3.16 1.00 8.99
C CYS A 30 2.27 1.14 10.24
N GLN A 31 1.31 2.08 10.24
CA GLN A 31 0.30 2.21 11.29
C GLN A 31 -0.48 0.90 11.52
N LEU A 32 -0.68 0.07 10.49
CA LEU A 32 -1.33 -1.24 10.63
C LEU A 32 -0.64 -2.14 11.66
N LEU A 33 0.69 -2.06 11.75
CA LEU A 33 1.49 -2.84 12.70
C LEU A 33 1.27 -2.43 14.16
N THR A 34 0.71 -1.24 14.39
CA THR A 34 0.39 -0.73 15.73
C THR A 34 -1.07 -0.98 16.13
N MET A 35 -1.90 -1.42 15.18
CA MET A 35 -3.31 -1.70 15.42
C MET A 35 -3.45 -3.10 16.04
N ARG A 36 -3.84 -3.14 17.32
CA ARG A 36 -3.95 -4.38 18.10
C ARG A 36 -4.83 -5.46 17.47
N CYS A 37 -5.86 -5.06 16.71
CA CYS A 37 -6.73 -6.01 16.00
C CYS A 37 -6.00 -6.81 14.92
N PHE A 38 -4.87 -6.33 14.39
CA PHE A 38 -4.09 -7.04 13.37
C PHE A 38 -2.85 -7.75 13.92
N THR A 39 -2.53 -7.60 15.22
CA THR A 39 -1.35 -8.23 15.82
C THR A 39 -1.32 -9.75 15.59
N PRO A 40 -2.37 -10.53 15.94
CA PRO A 40 -2.34 -11.99 15.74
C PRO A 40 -2.16 -12.38 14.28
N PHE A 41 -2.74 -11.60 13.38
CA PHE A 41 -2.67 -11.82 11.94
C PHE A 41 -1.26 -11.60 11.39
N PHE A 42 -0.63 -10.47 11.72
CA PHE A 42 0.71 -10.17 11.23
C PHE A 42 1.80 -11.01 11.88
N ASP A 43 1.62 -11.42 13.14
CA ASP A 43 2.52 -12.35 13.81
C ASP A 43 2.49 -13.72 13.13
N ALA A 44 1.30 -14.19 12.73
CA ALA A 44 1.14 -15.48 12.10
C ALA A 44 1.60 -15.49 10.63
N VAL A 45 1.27 -14.44 9.86
CA VAL A 45 1.68 -14.33 8.44
C VAL A 45 3.17 -13.98 8.29
N GLY A 46 3.70 -13.17 9.22
CA GLY A 46 5.09 -12.72 9.24
C GLY A 46 5.34 -11.45 8.43
N ARG A 47 5.90 -10.42 9.09
CA ARG A 47 6.22 -9.11 8.50
C ARG A 47 7.15 -9.19 7.30
N GLU A 48 8.14 -10.07 7.34
CA GLU A 48 9.09 -10.28 6.24
C GLU A 48 8.42 -10.85 4.98
N ARG A 49 7.48 -11.79 5.17
CA ARG A 49 6.74 -12.41 4.08
C ARG A 49 5.85 -11.38 3.36
N ILE A 50 5.21 -10.50 4.14
CA ILE A 50 4.41 -9.36 3.64
C ILE A 50 5.30 -8.30 2.96
N GLY A 51 6.55 -8.16 3.42
CA GLY A 51 7.51 -7.24 2.85
C GLY A 51 7.27 -5.78 3.27
N PHE A 52 6.83 -5.54 4.51
CA PHE A 52 6.61 -4.18 5.04
C PHE A 52 7.83 -3.28 4.86
N ASP A 53 9.03 -3.84 5.05
CA ASP A 53 10.31 -3.12 4.96
C ASP A 53 10.96 -3.20 3.57
N ASP A 54 10.40 -3.96 2.63
CA ASP A 54 10.89 -4.04 1.25
C ASP A 54 10.20 -2.99 0.37
N PHE A 55 10.93 -1.93 0.03
CA PHE A 55 10.46 -0.84 -0.81
C PHE A 55 9.92 -1.33 -2.16
N ARG A 56 10.46 -2.42 -2.72
CA ARG A 56 9.96 -2.95 -4.01
C ARG A 56 8.57 -3.55 -3.89
N ARG A 57 8.20 -4.04 -2.71
CA ARG A 57 6.88 -4.64 -2.44
C ARG A 57 5.90 -3.63 -1.88
N ASN A 58 6.33 -2.89 -0.87
CA ASN A 58 5.46 -2.02 -0.08
C ASN A 58 5.72 -0.52 -0.27
N GLY A 59 6.66 -0.15 -1.13
CA GLY A 59 7.07 1.24 -1.34
C GLY A 59 6.74 1.79 -2.72
N MET A 60 6.71 3.13 -2.78
CA MET A 60 6.68 3.93 -4.00
C MET A 60 7.29 5.31 -3.73
N LEU A 61 7.87 5.95 -4.76
CA LEU A 61 8.24 7.37 -4.70
C LEU A 61 7.06 8.19 -5.21
N LEU A 62 6.62 9.16 -4.41
CA LEU A 62 5.56 10.10 -4.77
C LEU A 62 6.06 11.53 -4.68
N PRO A 63 5.50 12.45 -5.49
CA PRO A 63 5.74 13.88 -5.36
C PRO A 63 5.54 14.39 -3.94
N ALA A 64 6.50 15.12 -3.41
CA ALA A 64 6.42 15.87 -2.16
C ALA A 64 6.28 17.38 -2.40
N ARG A 65 6.44 17.82 -3.65
CA ARG A 65 6.29 19.21 -4.11
C ARG A 65 5.40 19.27 -5.33
N GLU A 66 4.68 20.36 -5.45
CA GLU A 66 3.69 20.65 -6.50
C GLU A 66 4.36 20.62 -7.89
N GLU A 67 5.59 21.11 -8.02
CA GLU A 67 6.35 21.05 -9.28
C GLU A 67 6.53 19.61 -9.79
N ALA A 68 6.75 18.65 -8.87
CA ALA A 68 6.92 17.24 -9.21
C ALA A 68 5.60 16.56 -9.53
N VAL A 69 4.47 17.07 -9.01
CA VAL A 69 3.14 16.58 -9.36
C VAL A 69 2.86 16.82 -10.84
N GLY A 70 3.11 18.03 -11.34
CA GLY A 70 2.95 18.35 -12.77
C GLY A 70 3.88 17.55 -13.68
N ARG A 71 5.14 17.35 -13.26
CA ARG A 71 6.14 16.60 -14.04
C ARG A 71 5.86 15.09 -14.10
N LEU A 72 5.36 14.50 -13.02
CA LEU A 72 5.19 13.05 -12.90
C LEU A 72 3.74 12.58 -13.05
N LEU A 73 2.77 13.49 -12.97
CA LEU A 73 1.34 13.20 -12.99
C LEU A 73 0.94 12.16 -11.92
N LEU A 74 1.57 12.27 -10.74
CA LEU A 74 1.33 11.42 -9.57
C LEU A 74 0.81 12.24 -8.39
N PRO A 75 0.05 11.64 -7.46
CA PRO A 75 -0.52 12.35 -6.32
C PRO A 75 0.52 13.05 -5.44
N LEU A 76 0.16 14.22 -4.91
CA LEU A 76 0.93 14.95 -3.92
C LEU A 76 0.90 14.21 -2.57
N HIS A 77 2.07 13.76 -2.13
CA HIS A 77 2.30 13.12 -0.86
C HIS A 77 2.93 14.10 0.14
N ARG A 78 2.08 14.71 0.98
CA ARG A 78 2.51 15.53 2.12
C ARG A 78 1.74 15.16 3.39
N GLY A 79 2.46 14.75 4.42
CA GLY A 79 1.91 14.49 5.74
C GLY A 79 0.99 13.27 5.82
N PRO A 80 0.28 13.10 6.94
CA PRO A 80 -0.62 11.97 7.15
C PRO A 80 -1.86 12.03 6.24
N HIS A 81 -2.21 10.89 5.64
CA HIS A 81 -3.38 10.73 4.76
C HIS A 81 -4.41 9.78 5.40
N ARG A 82 -5.29 10.35 6.25
CA ARG A 82 -6.21 9.58 7.11
C ARG A 82 -7.18 8.70 6.33
N ASP A 83 -7.77 9.22 5.26
CA ASP A 83 -8.78 8.50 4.47
C ASP A 83 -8.15 7.30 3.75
N TYR A 84 -6.95 7.49 3.18
CA TYR A 84 -6.17 6.39 2.61
C TYR A 84 -5.85 5.33 3.67
N ASN A 85 -5.38 5.74 4.85
CA ASN A 85 -5.06 4.80 5.93
C ASN A 85 -6.30 4.01 6.37
N ALA A 86 -7.45 4.66 6.50
CA ALA A 86 -8.71 4.02 6.86
C ALA A 86 -9.16 3.01 5.79
N MET A 87 -9.10 3.38 4.51
CA MET A 87 -9.42 2.49 3.40
C MET A 87 -8.52 1.26 3.36
N VAL A 88 -7.19 1.44 3.49
CA VAL A 88 -6.26 0.30 3.52
C VAL A 88 -6.51 -0.58 4.75
N ALA A 89 -6.80 0.01 5.91
CA ALA A 89 -7.14 -0.74 7.11
C ALA A 89 -8.42 -1.58 6.97
N ASP A 90 -9.49 -1.04 6.36
CA ASP A 90 -10.72 -1.82 6.11
C ASP A 90 -10.43 -3.07 5.26
N ARG A 91 -9.63 -2.89 4.20
CA ARG A 91 -9.26 -3.99 3.29
C ARG A 91 -8.41 -5.05 3.95
N VAL A 92 -7.40 -4.63 4.71
CA VAL A 92 -6.60 -5.55 5.52
C VAL A 92 -7.49 -6.29 6.51
N GLY A 93 -8.49 -5.63 7.11
CA GLY A 93 -9.47 -6.28 7.98
C GLY A 93 -10.41 -7.28 7.29
N ARG A 94 -10.67 -7.15 5.98
CA ARG A 94 -11.38 -8.19 5.22
C ARG A 94 -10.49 -9.41 4.98
N ILE A 95 -9.22 -9.21 4.66
CA ILE A 95 -8.24 -10.29 4.48
C ILE A 95 -8.02 -11.04 5.82
N GLU A 96 -7.85 -10.28 6.90
CA GLU A 96 -7.68 -10.84 8.25
C GLU A 96 -8.89 -11.67 8.66
N ARG A 97 -10.12 -11.15 8.50
CA ARG A 97 -11.35 -11.92 8.81
C ARG A 97 -11.47 -13.20 8.00
N ALA A 98 -11.10 -13.17 6.71
CA ALA A 98 -11.10 -14.36 5.88
C ALA A 98 -10.13 -15.41 6.43
N TRP A 99 -8.89 -15.00 6.74
CA TRP A 99 -7.88 -15.86 7.37
C TRP A 99 -8.35 -16.42 8.72
N ALA A 100 -8.93 -15.59 9.59
CA ALA A 100 -9.42 -16.02 10.90
C ALA A 100 -10.54 -17.07 10.78
N ARG A 101 -11.47 -16.89 9.83
CA ARG A 101 -12.53 -17.86 9.54
C ARG A 101 -11.97 -19.18 9.01
N ASP A 102 -11.03 -19.13 8.06
CA ASP A 102 -10.40 -20.32 7.50
C ASP A 102 -9.67 -21.12 8.59
N ARG A 103 -8.97 -20.43 9.50
CA ARG A 103 -8.31 -21.04 10.65
C ARG A 103 -9.28 -21.76 11.58
N VAL A 104 -10.41 -21.13 11.91
CA VAL A 104 -11.44 -21.75 12.76
C VAL A 104 -12.10 -22.95 12.07
N ARG A 105 -12.41 -22.82 10.78
CA ARG A 105 -13.16 -23.84 10.03
C ARG A 105 -12.34 -25.08 9.71
N PHE A 106 -11.08 -24.91 9.33
CA PHE A 106 -10.24 -25.98 8.82
C PHE A 106 -9.12 -26.39 9.78
N GLY A 107 -8.92 -25.67 10.88
CA GLY A 107 -7.82 -25.91 11.81
C GLY A 107 -6.44 -25.63 11.20
N THR A 108 -6.39 -25.08 9.99
CA THR A 108 -5.15 -24.80 9.25
C THR A 108 -4.87 -23.30 9.22
N ASP A 109 -3.65 -22.97 9.54
CA ASP A 109 -3.09 -21.63 9.47
C ASP A 109 -2.69 -21.33 8.01
N ASN A 110 -3.62 -20.80 7.20
CA ASN A 110 -3.37 -20.50 5.78
C ASN A 110 -2.66 -19.15 5.58
N HIS A 111 -1.44 -19.07 6.10
CA HIS A 111 -0.61 -17.85 6.03
C HIS A 111 -0.17 -17.50 4.61
N GLU A 112 -0.08 -18.51 3.73
CA GLU A 112 0.32 -18.30 2.34
C GLU A 112 -0.77 -17.60 1.53
N ALA A 113 -2.03 -18.03 1.65
CA ALA A 113 -3.15 -17.35 1.02
C ALA A 113 -3.30 -15.92 1.54
N ALA A 114 -3.14 -15.70 2.85
CA ALA A 114 -3.17 -14.36 3.43
C ALA A 114 -2.04 -13.46 2.89
N ALA A 115 -0.81 -13.97 2.85
CA ALA A 115 0.33 -13.24 2.28
C ALA A 115 0.12 -12.91 0.80
N MET A 116 -0.42 -13.84 0.02
CA MET A 116 -0.77 -13.63 -1.39
C MET A 116 -1.80 -12.52 -1.55
N ARG A 117 -2.85 -12.51 -0.73
CA ARG A 117 -3.89 -11.46 -0.74
C ARG A 117 -3.34 -10.09 -0.39
N LEU A 118 -2.44 -10.00 0.59
CA LEU A 118 -1.75 -8.76 0.91
C LEU A 118 -0.85 -8.28 -0.23
N ALA A 119 -0.17 -9.20 -0.93
CA ALA A 119 0.65 -8.87 -2.09
C ALA A 119 -0.20 -8.36 -3.28
N LEU A 120 -1.40 -8.93 -3.49
CA LEU A 120 -2.35 -8.43 -4.49
C LEU A 120 -2.86 -7.04 -4.12
N LEU A 121 -3.17 -6.79 -2.85
CA LEU A 121 -3.55 -5.47 -2.36
C LEU A 121 -2.45 -4.44 -2.60
N GLN A 122 -1.20 -4.74 -2.27
CA GLN A 122 -0.05 -3.86 -2.57
C GLN A 122 0.06 -3.53 -4.07
N LYS A 123 -0.06 -4.54 -4.94
CA LYS A 123 -0.03 -4.34 -6.41
C LYS A 123 -1.18 -3.45 -6.88
N GLY A 124 -2.40 -3.70 -6.39
CA GLY A 124 -3.59 -2.91 -6.71
C GLY A 124 -3.45 -1.44 -6.28
N LEU A 125 -2.99 -1.20 -5.04
CA LEU A 125 -2.73 0.14 -4.51
C LEU A 125 -1.69 0.89 -5.35
N ARG A 126 -0.58 0.22 -5.71
CA ARG A 126 0.44 0.81 -6.59
C ARG A 126 -0.13 1.18 -7.95
N ARG A 127 -0.87 0.28 -8.59
CA ARG A 127 -1.50 0.54 -9.89
C ARG A 127 -2.46 1.72 -9.79
N ARG A 128 -3.26 1.78 -8.73
CA ARG A 128 -4.23 2.85 -8.50
C ARG A 128 -3.56 4.22 -8.30
N LEU A 129 -2.42 4.27 -7.61
CA LEU A 129 -1.62 5.50 -7.42
C LEU A 129 -0.88 5.95 -8.68
N LEU A 130 -0.53 5.01 -9.56
CA LEU A 130 0.08 5.29 -10.87
C LEU A 130 -0.95 5.71 -11.93
N ASP A 131 -2.24 5.48 -11.70
CA ASP A 131 -3.28 5.78 -12.66
C ASP A 131 -3.62 7.28 -12.65
N CYS A 132 -2.95 8.00 -13.56
CA CYS A 132 -3.16 9.43 -13.76
C CYS A 132 -4.52 9.79 -14.35
N ARG A 133 -5.30 8.81 -14.87
CA ARG A 133 -6.65 9.06 -15.41
C ARG A 133 -7.70 9.24 -14.32
N GLN A 134 -7.45 8.68 -13.14
CA GLN A 134 -8.34 8.81 -11.98
C GLN A 134 -7.51 9.11 -10.73
N PRO A 135 -6.80 10.24 -10.62
CA PRO A 135 -5.82 10.46 -9.55
C PRO A 135 -6.43 10.28 -8.15
N LEU A 136 -5.75 9.51 -7.30
CA LEU A 136 -6.19 9.32 -5.91
C LEU A 136 -5.69 10.47 -5.05
N MET A 137 -6.59 11.15 -4.36
CA MET A 137 -6.22 12.26 -3.49
C MET A 137 -5.61 11.75 -2.17
N LEU A 138 -4.30 11.92 -2.01
CA LEU A 138 -3.60 11.65 -0.74
C LEU A 138 -3.52 12.90 0.14
N ASN A 139 -3.51 14.09 -0.46
CA ASN A 139 -3.45 15.36 0.22
C ASN A 139 -4.54 16.30 -0.30
N ARG A 140 -5.19 17.05 0.59
CA ARG A 140 -6.26 18.00 0.21
C ARG A 140 -5.77 19.16 -0.67
N LYS A 141 -4.47 19.46 -0.66
CA LYS A 141 -3.81 20.49 -1.49
C LYS A 141 -3.24 19.91 -2.80
N ASP A 142 -3.59 18.67 -3.14
CA ASP A 142 -3.12 18.05 -4.37
C ASP A 142 -3.71 18.78 -5.60
N PRO A 143 -2.86 19.34 -6.49
CA PRO A 143 -3.34 20.07 -7.66
C PRO A 143 -3.98 19.17 -8.72
N LEU A 144 -3.80 17.84 -8.66
CA LEU A 144 -4.47 16.89 -9.56
C LEU A 144 -5.90 16.54 -9.12
N GLY A 145 -6.41 17.15 -8.05
CA GLY A 145 -7.65 16.75 -7.37
C GLY A 145 -8.85 16.50 -8.29
N ALA A 146 -9.22 15.23 -8.43
CA ALA A 146 -10.55 14.78 -8.83
C ALA A 146 -11.09 13.82 -7.74
N GLY A 147 -12.41 13.89 -7.51
CA GLY A 147 -13.09 13.33 -6.34
C GLY A 147 -12.77 11.87 -6.01
N VAL A 148 -12.88 11.56 -4.73
CA VAL A 148 -12.79 10.22 -4.19
C VAL A 148 -13.96 9.38 -4.73
N ASP A 149 -13.68 8.47 -5.65
CA ASP A 149 -14.57 7.33 -5.94
C ASP A 149 -13.87 6.01 -5.60
N PHE A 150 -14.04 5.59 -4.35
CA PHE A 150 -13.53 4.31 -3.84
C PHE A 150 -14.31 3.09 -4.37
N SER A 151 -15.43 3.28 -5.08
CA SER A 151 -16.23 2.16 -5.61
C SER A 151 -15.49 1.37 -6.70
N SER A 152 -14.69 2.07 -7.51
CA SER A 152 -13.80 1.50 -8.55
C SER A 152 -12.75 0.53 -8.01
N LEU A 153 -12.48 0.62 -6.71
CA LEU A 153 -11.34 0.01 -6.08
C LEU A 153 -11.71 -1.36 -5.51
N ASP A 154 -12.98 -1.59 -5.16
CA ASP A 154 -13.52 -2.91 -4.85
C ASP A 154 -13.70 -3.72 -6.14
N ALA A 155 -14.15 -3.07 -7.23
CA ALA A 155 -14.17 -3.69 -8.56
C ALA A 155 -12.78 -4.12 -9.05
N LEU A 156 -11.73 -3.32 -8.82
CA LEU A 156 -10.35 -3.70 -9.16
C LEU A 156 -9.83 -4.86 -8.31
N ALA A 157 -10.25 -4.94 -7.04
CA ALA A 157 -9.90 -6.06 -6.17
C ALA A 157 -10.60 -7.35 -6.62
N GLU A 158 -11.89 -7.26 -6.98
CA GLU A 158 -12.67 -8.37 -7.55
C GLU A 158 -12.18 -8.76 -8.95
N GLU A 159 -11.80 -7.83 -9.83
CA GLU A 159 -11.19 -8.14 -11.13
C GLU A 159 -9.84 -8.84 -10.98
N LEU A 160 -9.01 -8.39 -10.04
CA LEU A 160 -7.75 -9.07 -9.71
C LEU A 160 -7.97 -10.43 -9.04
N TRP A 161 -9.14 -10.64 -8.42
CA TRP A 161 -9.54 -11.90 -7.78
C TRP A 161 -10.17 -12.89 -8.77
N ALA A 162 -10.93 -12.41 -9.75
CA ALA A 162 -11.56 -13.21 -10.79
C ALA A 162 -10.57 -13.64 -11.90
N ALA A 163 -9.42 -12.96 -12.00
CA ALA A 163 -8.36 -13.27 -12.95
C ALA A 163 -7.26 -14.21 -12.39
N ALA A 164 -7.46 -14.78 -11.19
CA ALA A 164 -6.56 -15.73 -10.53
C ALA A 164 -7.23 -17.09 -10.34
#